data_AF-A0A3A4AJW3-F1
#
_entry.id   AF-A0A3A4AJW3-F1
#
_cell.length_a   1.000
_cell.length_b   1.000
_cell.length_c   1.000
_cell.angle_alpha   90.00
_cell.angle_beta   90.00
_cell.angle_gamma   90.00
#
_symmetry.space_group_name_H-M   'P 1'
#
loop_
_entity.id
_entity.type
_entity.pdbx_description
1 polymer ?
#
loop_
_entity_poly.entity_id
_entity_poly.type
_entity_poly.pdbx_seq_one_letter_code
_entity_poly.pdbx_strand_id
1 'polypeptide(L)'
;MRHAETRGERLGTTQYDWAGSYDVIPETENCREILNKGKHALLGVSNGNSYFSRSRMSSLFSWAASTFEAVDVIVADKHIDDVLRAQGYDERRARKKAHRETQATFNRVVEAAAESTSHRERITVRRLSDFSDDPAYLAVFADSTARLRENAPAYSVVRSMTRAFLCSRTQDSVREDQVDMAFCYLEAELPFFLDTPRILGVESSVSCYHMRLPLMDVLCGPAAAMRPAPTQAFAVVRPTDEGR
;
A
#
# COMPACT_ATOMS: atom_id res chain seq x y z
N MET A 1 21.83 -9.43 -46.22
CA MET A 1 21.32 -9.95 -44.93
C MET A 1 20.69 -8.79 -44.19
N ARG A 2 19.38 -8.86 -43.96
CA ARG A 2 18.59 -7.87 -43.23
C ARG A 2 18.67 -8.22 -41.75
N HIS A 3 19.14 -7.31 -40.90
CA HIS A 3 18.91 -7.39 -39.46
C HIS A 3 17.84 -6.36 -39.11
N ALA A 4 16.70 -6.88 -38.68
CA ALA A 4 15.58 -6.12 -38.14
C ALA A 4 15.89 -5.77 -36.68
N GLU A 5 15.98 -4.48 -36.38
CA GLU A 5 15.93 -3.97 -35.02
C GLU A 5 14.47 -3.72 -34.65
N THR A 6 13.91 -4.62 -33.84
CA THR A 6 12.63 -4.45 -33.17
C THR A 6 12.77 -3.36 -32.10
N ARG A 7 12.31 -2.15 -32.41
CA ARG A 7 12.03 -1.10 -31.42
C ARG A 7 10.88 -1.58 -30.53
N GLY A 8 11.17 -1.79 -29.25
CA GLY A 8 10.14 -1.97 -28.23
C GLY A 8 9.25 -0.73 -28.16
N GLU A 9 7.97 -0.92 -28.44
CA GLU A 9 6.93 0.09 -28.28
C GLU A 9 6.82 0.47 -26.80
N ARG A 10 7.13 1.72 -26.49
CA ARG A 10 6.73 2.35 -25.22
C ARG A 10 5.22 2.53 -25.28
N LEU A 11 4.48 1.74 -24.50
CA LEU A 11 3.06 1.93 -24.27
C LEU A 11 2.85 3.37 -23.76
N GLY A 12 2.00 4.11 -24.48
CA GLY A 12 1.83 5.55 -24.33
C GLY A 12 1.33 5.95 -22.95
N THR A 13 1.96 6.98 -22.39
CA THR A 13 1.48 7.71 -21.22
C THR A 13 0.27 8.53 -21.65
N THR A 14 -0.95 8.06 -21.38
CA THR A 14 -2.14 8.90 -21.54
C THR A 14 -2.16 9.91 -20.38
N GLN A 15 -1.93 11.18 -20.72
CA GLN A 15 -2.01 12.29 -19.79
C GLN A 15 -3.49 12.60 -19.51
N TYR A 16 -3.93 12.36 -18.28
CA TYR A 16 -5.28 12.67 -17.84
C TYR A 16 -5.24 13.97 -17.02
N ASP A 17 -6.14 14.90 -17.34
CA ASP A 17 -6.23 16.23 -16.71
C ASP A 17 -7.07 16.12 -15.42
N TRP A 18 -6.43 15.69 -14.33
CA TRP A 18 -7.04 15.63 -13.00
C TRP A 18 -6.69 16.89 -12.21
N ALA A 19 -7.58 17.31 -11.30
CA ALA A 19 -7.28 18.39 -10.36
C ALA A 19 -6.07 18.00 -9.48
N GLY A 20 -4.88 18.49 -9.87
CA GLY A 20 -3.57 18.00 -9.45
C GLY A 20 -2.99 17.03 -10.48
N SER A 21 -1.87 17.39 -11.12
CA SER A 21 -1.19 16.54 -12.09
C SER A 21 -0.54 15.36 -11.37
N TYR A 22 -1.19 14.19 -11.44
CA TYR A 22 -0.65 12.92 -10.96
C TYR A 22 -0.40 12.00 -12.15
N ASP A 23 0.82 11.45 -12.21
CA ASP A 23 1.13 10.31 -13.06
C ASP A 23 0.55 9.04 -12.42
N VAL A 24 -0.26 8.30 -13.18
CA VAL A 24 -0.90 7.07 -12.74
C VAL A 24 -0.46 5.93 -13.66
N ILE A 25 0.24 4.95 -13.09
CA ILE A 25 0.80 3.83 -13.84
C ILE A 25 0.18 2.52 -13.29
N PRO A 26 -0.81 1.93 -13.98
CA PRO A 26 -1.39 0.66 -13.57
C PRO A 26 -0.40 -0.51 -13.78
N GLU A 27 -0.40 -1.48 -12.86
CA GLU A 27 0.55 -2.62 -12.91
C GLU A 27 0.29 -3.60 -14.06
N THR A 28 -0.96 -3.74 -14.50
CA THR A 28 -1.38 -4.66 -15.56
C THR A 28 -2.54 -4.08 -16.38
N GLU A 29 -2.91 -4.72 -17.49
CA GLU A 29 -4.10 -4.31 -18.26
C GLU A 29 -5.38 -4.40 -17.44
N ASN A 30 -5.58 -5.48 -16.66
CA ASN A 30 -6.73 -5.60 -15.75
C ASN A 30 -6.75 -4.46 -14.72
N CYS A 31 -5.58 -4.05 -14.21
CA CYS A 31 -5.49 -2.91 -13.31
C CYS A 31 -5.92 -1.60 -14.00
N ARG A 32 -5.59 -1.42 -15.29
CA ARG A 32 -6.05 -0.27 -16.08
C ARG A 32 -7.56 -0.28 -16.28
N GLU A 33 -8.14 -1.44 -16.58
CA GLU A 33 -9.60 -1.57 -16.74
C GLU A 33 -10.34 -1.22 -15.44
N ILE A 34 -9.89 -1.72 -14.30
CA ILE A 34 -10.49 -1.41 -12.99
C ILE A 34 -10.28 0.07 -12.63
N LEU A 35 -9.09 0.62 -12.89
CA LEU A 35 -8.81 2.04 -12.72
C LEU A 35 -9.77 2.91 -13.53
N ASN A 36 -10.02 2.57 -14.79
CA ASN A 36 -10.94 3.32 -15.66
C ASN A 36 -12.40 3.28 -15.18
N LYS A 37 -12.80 2.24 -14.42
CA LYS A 37 -14.14 2.17 -13.81
C LYS A 37 -14.30 3.15 -12.64
N GLY A 38 -13.21 3.56 -11.99
CA GLY A 38 -13.24 4.58 -10.94
C GLY A 38 -14.11 4.24 -9.72
N LYS A 39 -14.32 2.96 -9.39
CA LYS A 39 -15.24 2.58 -8.30
C LYS A 39 -14.70 2.90 -6.91
N HIS A 40 -13.51 2.40 -6.60
CA HIS A 40 -12.92 2.60 -5.28
C HIS A 40 -11.40 2.68 -5.35
N ALA A 41 -10.81 3.56 -4.54
CA ALA A 41 -9.37 3.61 -4.32
C ALA A 41 -9.02 3.34 -2.86
N LEU A 42 -7.99 2.53 -2.65
CA LEU A 42 -7.34 2.33 -1.37
C LEU A 42 -6.00 3.09 -1.35
N LEU A 43 -5.81 3.97 -0.36
CA LEU A 43 -4.57 4.70 -0.11
C LEU A 43 -3.95 4.20 1.19
N GLY A 44 -2.88 3.41 1.08
CA GLY A 44 -2.11 2.95 2.24
C GLY A 44 -1.14 4.04 2.74
N VAL A 45 -1.21 4.39 4.03
CA VAL A 45 -0.27 5.31 4.68
C VAL A 45 0.53 4.55 5.73
N SER A 46 1.82 4.36 5.47
CA SER A 46 2.73 3.68 6.40
C SER A 46 3.27 4.62 7.49
N ASN A 47 3.47 4.07 8.68
CA ASN A 47 3.99 4.84 9.81
C ASN A 47 5.47 5.23 9.62
N GLY A 48 5.80 6.49 9.86
CA GLY A 48 7.16 7.02 9.77
C GLY A 48 7.72 7.21 8.36
N ASN A 49 6.88 7.13 7.32
CA ASN A 49 7.29 7.44 5.96
C ASN A 49 7.27 8.96 5.70
N SER A 50 8.44 9.53 5.40
CA SER A 50 8.66 10.96 5.17
C SER A 50 8.03 11.46 3.86
N TYR A 51 7.71 10.58 2.92
CA TYR A 51 6.99 10.91 1.70
C TYR A 51 5.63 11.57 2.02
N PHE A 52 4.93 11.07 3.04
CA PHE A 52 3.59 11.53 3.42
C PHE A 52 3.63 12.80 4.29
N SER A 53 4.01 13.92 3.69
CA SER A 53 3.73 15.24 4.26
C SER A 53 2.23 15.53 4.24
N ARG A 54 1.75 16.41 5.11
CA ARG A 54 0.34 16.82 5.17
C ARG A 54 -0.17 17.40 3.85
N SER A 55 0.61 18.30 3.24
CA SER A 55 0.27 18.91 1.95
C SER A 55 0.20 17.88 0.82
N ARG A 56 1.14 16.93 0.79
CA ARG A 56 1.14 15.86 -0.21
C ARG A 56 -0.04 14.92 -0.04
N MET A 57 -0.37 14.54 1.20
CA MET A 57 -1.55 13.72 1.49
C MET A 57 -2.84 14.43 1.08
N SER A 58 -3.04 15.69 1.47
CA SER A 58 -4.25 16.46 1.09
C SER A 58 -4.41 16.57 -0.44
N SER A 59 -3.31 16.80 -1.16
CA SER A 59 -3.33 16.81 -2.63
C SER A 59 -3.67 15.44 -3.21
N LEU A 60 -3.05 14.36 -2.73
CA LEU A 60 -3.31 13.00 -3.20
C LEU A 60 -4.75 12.57 -2.93
N PHE A 61 -5.27 12.92 -1.77
CA PHE A 61 -6.65 12.61 -1.37
C PHE A 61 -7.66 13.37 -2.20
N SER A 62 -7.39 14.65 -2.51
CA SER A 62 -8.22 15.47 -3.41
C SER A 62 -8.24 14.91 -4.84
N TRP A 63 -7.09 14.45 -5.34
CA TRP A 63 -7.00 13.75 -6.63
C TRP A 63 -7.85 12.48 -6.60
N ALA A 64 -7.63 11.60 -5.61
CA ALA A 64 -8.34 10.33 -5.51
C ALA A 64 -9.87 10.54 -5.40
N ALA A 65 -10.33 11.47 -4.56
CA ALA A 65 -11.76 11.74 -4.41
C ALA A 65 -12.40 12.33 -5.68
N SER A 66 -11.60 12.96 -6.55
CA SER A 66 -12.05 13.45 -7.86
C SER A 66 -12.08 12.35 -8.92
N THR A 67 -11.27 11.31 -8.78
CA THR A 67 -11.17 10.19 -9.74
C THR A 67 -12.08 9.01 -9.39
N PHE A 68 -12.35 8.77 -8.11
CA PHE A 68 -13.07 7.60 -7.63
C PHE A 68 -14.41 7.95 -6.95
N GLU A 69 -15.38 7.03 -7.03
CA GLU A 69 -16.68 7.15 -6.36
C GLU A 69 -16.55 7.03 -4.83
N ALA A 70 -15.59 6.26 -4.34
CA ALA A 70 -15.24 6.12 -2.93
C ALA A 70 -13.72 5.97 -2.72
N VAL A 71 -13.20 6.48 -1.61
CA VAL A 71 -11.78 6.41 -1.25
C VAL A 71 -11.63 5.99 0.20
N ASP A 72 -10.84 4.95 0.43
CA ASP A 72 -10.40 4.56 1.76
C ASP A 72 -8.93 4.81 1.97
N VAL A 73 -8.61 5.53 3.05
CA VAL A 73 -7.25 5.73 3.52
C VAL A 73 -7.02 4.84 4.72
N ILE A 74 -6.12 3.85 4.57
CA ILE A 74 -5.79 2.91 5.64
C ILE A 74 -4.43 3.28 6.24
N VAL A 75 -4.44 3.58 7.54
CA VAL A 75 -3.23 3.85 8.32
C VAL A 75 -2.72 2.56 8.93
N ALA A 76 -1.50 2.16 8.56
CA ALA A 76 -0.86 0.96 9.09
C ALA A 76 -0.36 1.19 10.52
N ASP A 77 -1.16 0.77 11.50
CA ASP A 77 -0.91 0.99 12.92
C ASP A 77 -0.73 -0.29 13.75
N LYS A 78 -1.01 -1.47 13.17
CA LYS A 78 -0.74 -2.76 13.81
C LYS A 78 0.76 -3.07 13.83
N HIS A 79 1.21 -3.81 14.85
CA HIS A 79 2.58 -4.36 14.98
C HIS A 79 3.72 -3.34 14.96
N ILE A 80 3.45 -2.05 15.13
CA ILE A 80 4.50 -1.03 15.24
C ILE A 80 5.35 -1.23 16.51
N ASP A 81 4.77 -1.76 17.59
CA ASP A 81 5.53 -2.12 18.79
C ASP A 81 6.46 -3.32 18.54
N ASP A 82 6.03 -4.32 17.77
CA ASP A 82 6.89 -5.43 17.35
C ASP A 82 8.06 -4.93 16.49
N VAL A 83 7.80 -4.02 15.53
CA VAL A 83 8.84 -3.35 14.76
C VAL A 83 9.81 -2.61 15.69
N LEU A 84 9.33 -1.83 16.66
CA LEU A 84 10.19 -1.09 17.58
C LEU A 84 11.01 -2.04 18.49
N ARG A 85 10.44 -3.16 18.93
CA ARG A 85 11.18 -4.19 19.68
C ARG A 85 12.26 -4.84 18.82
N ALA A 86 11.97 -5.09 17.54
CA ALA A 86 12.97 -5.56 16.58
C ALA A 86 14.11 -4.55 16.44
N GLN A 87 13.84 -3.25 16.61
CA GLN A 87 14.87 -2.19 16.64
C GLN A 87 15.61 -2.05 17.99
N GLY A 88 15.35 -2.91 18.97
CA GLY A 88 16.05 -2.94 20.25
C GLY A 88 15.42 -2.12 21.37
N TYR A 89 14.20 -1.60 21.19
CA TYR A 89 13.46 -0.97 22.30
C TYR A 89 12.96 -2.04 23.27
N ASP A 90 13.04 -1.77 24.58
CA ASP A 90 12.34 -2.60 25.57
C ASP A 90 10.82 -2.52 25.36
N GLU A 91 10.11 -3.58 25.75
CA GLU A 91 8.67 -3.76 25.49
C GLU A 91 7.83 -2.56 25.93
N ARG A 92 8.08 -2.02 27.12
CA ARG A 92 7.31 -0.89 27.66
C ARG A 92 7.57 0.39 26.85
N ARG A 93 8.83 0.67 26.50
CA ARG A 93 9.17 1.81 25.64
C ARG A 93 8.62 1.65 24.23
N ALA A 94 8.72 0.45 23.66
CA ALA A 94 8.19 0.12 22.34
C ALA A 94 6.69 0.39 22.26
N ARG A 95 5.89 -0.14 23.19
CA ARG A 95 4.43 0.11 23.23
C ARG A 95 4.08 1.59 23.35
N LYS A 96 4.73 2.30 24.28
CA LYS A 96 4.48 3.74 24.48
C LYS A 96 4.83 4.56 23.24
N LYS A 97 5.93 4.22 22.57
CA LYS A 97 6.37 4.89 21.34
C LYS A 97 5.48 4.53 20.16
N ALA A 98 5.11 3.25 19.98
CA ALA A 98 4.18 2.79 18.95
C ALA A 98 2.86 3.53 19.03
N HIS A 99 2.24 3.59 20.21
CA HIS A 99 0.98 4.31 20.40
C HIS A 99 1.08 5.79 20.04
N ARG A 100 2.17 6.45 20.44
CA ARG A 100 2.41 7.86 20.08
C ARG A 100 2.60 8.07 18.58
N GLU A 101 3.41 7.24 17.93
CA GLU A 101 3.69 7.36 16.49
C GLU A 101 2.47 7.06 15.64
N THR A 102 1.74 5.98 15.96
CA THR A 102 0.52 5.59 15.24
C THR A 102 -0.58 6.63 15.41
N GLN A 103 -0.78 7.15 16.62
CA GLN A 103 -1.76 8.21 16.86
C GLN A 103 -1.39 9.51 16.14
N ALA A 104 -0.11 9.90 16.17
CA ALA A 104 0.37 11.09 15.45
C ALA A 104 0.17 10.95 13.94
N THR A 105 0.52 9.80 13.37
CA THR A 105 0.30 9.51 11.95
C THR A 105 -1.19 9.54 11.61
N PHE A 106 -2.05 8.90 12.39
CA PHE A 106 -3.49 8.90 12.18
C PHE A 106 -4.08 10.31 12.20
N ASN A 107 -3.76 11.11 13.23
CA ASN A 107 -4.22 12.50 13.31
C ASN A 107 -3.80 13.31 12.10
N ARG A 108 -2.54 13.18 11.66
CA ARG A 108 -2.01 13.87 10.48
C ARG A 108 -2.76 13.47 9.20
N VAL A 109 -3.15 12.20 9.07
CA VAL A 109 -3.94 11.69 7.93
C VAL A 109 -5.37 12.25 7.97
N VAL A 110 -6.02 12.23 9.14
CA VAL A 110 -7.36 12.83 9.33
C VAL A 110 -7.35 14.32 9.00
N GLU A 111 -6.34 15.05 9.48
CA GLU A 111 -6.18 16.48 9.16
C GLU A 111 -5.98 16.72 7.67
N ALA A 112 -5.16 15.90 6.99
CA ALA A 112 -4.98 16.00 5.54
C ALA A 112 -6.27 15.67 4.75
N ALA A 113 -7.06 14.69 5.21
CA ALA A 113 -8.37 14.39 4.63
C ALA A 113 -9.36 15.55 4.82
N ALA A 114 -9.36 16.20 5.99
CA ALA A 114 -10.19 17.37 6.25
C ALA A 114 -9.79 18.59 5.39
N GLU A 115 -8.51 18.72 5.04
CA GLU A 115 -7.98 19.76 4.15
C GLU A 115 -8.17 19.48 2.66
N SER A 116 -8.67 18.29 2.30
CA SER A 116 -8.90 17.95 0.90
C SER A 116 -10.00 18.83 0.32
N THR A 117 -9.71 19.46 -0.82
CA THR A 117 -10.55 20.53 -1.38
C THR A 117 -11.69 20.00 -2.25
N SER A 118 -11.60 18.76 -2.71
CA SER A 118 -12.55 18.12 -3.63
C SER A 118 -13.17 16.88 -3.00
N HIS A 119 -14.49 16.76 -3.10
CA HIS A 119 -15.27 15.55 -2.77
C HIS A 119 -14.90 14.85 -1.46
N ARG A 120 -14.60 15.63 -0.40
CA ARG A 120 -14.14 15.11 0.90
C ARG A 120 -15.10 14.07 1.51
N GLU A 121 -16.38 14.15 1.19
CA GLU A 121 -17.41 13.20 1.61
C GLU A 121 -17.20 11.77 1.10
N ARG A 122 -16.36 11.59 0.07
CA ARG A 122 -16.00 10.28 -0.49
C ARG A 122 -14.82 9.63 0.23
N ILE A 123 -14.14 10.36 1.13
CA ILE A 123 -12.94 9.89 1.81
C ILE A 123 -13.30 9.33 3.18
N THR A 124 -12.96 8.07 3.42
CA THR A 124 -13.04 7.42 4.72
C THR A 124 -11.63 7.12 5.22
N VAL A 125 -11.31 7.55 6.44
CA VAL A 125 -10.00 7.28 7.08
C VAL A 125 -10.18 6.24 8.16
N ARG A 126 -9.43 5.14 8.07
CA ARG A 126 -9.47 4.02 9.02
C ARG A 126 -8.07 3.59 9.46
N ARG A 127 -7.98 3.01 10.64
CA ARG A 127 -6.78 2.28 11.07
C ARG A 127 -6.85 0.86 10.56
N LEU A 128 -5.69 0.25 10.30
CA LEU A 128 -5.63 -1.18 10.03
C LEU A 128 -6.12 -2.00 11.23
N SER A 129 -5.87 -1.51 12.46
CA SER A 129 -6.35 -2.13 13.69
C SER A 129 -7.87 -2.16 13.82
N ASP A 130 -8.61 -1.27 13.15
CA ASP A 130 -10.08 -1.24 13.16
C ASP A 130 -10.69 -2.53 12.55
N PHE A 131 -9.92 -3.27 11.75
CA PHE A 131 -10.35 -4.52 11.10
C PHE A 131 -9.97 -5.78 11.90
N SER A 132 -9.42 -5.65 13.11
CA SER A 132 -8.86 -6.80 13.84
C SER A 132 -9.90 -7.88 14.17
N ASP A 133 -11.16 -7.49 14.34
CA ASP A 133 -12.29 -8.40 14.59
C ASP A 133 -13.24 -8.51 13.38
N ASP A 134 -12.88 -7.92 12.23
CA ASP A 134 -13.70 -7.97 11.02
C ASP A 134 -13.63 -9.37 10.38
N PRO A 135 -14.76 -10.07 10.21
CA PRO A 135 -14.74 -11.44 9.68
C PRO A 135 -14.21 -11.55 8.25
N ALA A 136 -14.42 -10.54 7.41
CA ALA A 136 -13.93 -10.55 6.03
C ALA A 136 -12.40 -10.36 6.00
N TYR A 137 -11.88 -9.41 6.78
CA TYR A 137 -10.44 -9.25 6.99
C TYR A 137 -9.79 -10.52 7.53
N LEU A 138 -10.34 -11.11 8.60
CA LEU A 138 -9.79 -12.32 9.20
C LEU A 138 -9.80 -13.51 8.23
N ALA A 139 -10.84 -13.66 7.42
CA ALA A 139 -10.91 -14.70 6.40
C ALA A 139 -9.84 -14.51 5.31
N VAL A 140 -9.67 -13.29 4.80
CA VAL A 140 -8.62 -12.99 3.80
C VAL A 140 -7.22 -13.11 4.42
N PHE A 141 -7.04 -12.71 5.67
CA PHE A 141 -5.79 -12.85 6.40
C PHE A 141 -5.38 -14.31 6.55
N ALA A 142 -6.30 -15.18 6.97
CA ALA A 142 -6.03 -16.62 7.09
C ALA A 142 -5.65 -17.25 5.74
N ASP A 143 -6.38 -16.94 4.66
CA ASP A 143 -6.04 -17.41 3.30
C ASP A 143 -4.67 -16.89 2.85
N SER A 144 -4.43 -15.59 3.02
CA SER A 144 -3.20 -14.94 2.57
C SER A 144 -1.96 -15.49 3.27
N THR A 145 -2.04 -15.75 4.58
CA THR A 145 -0.91 -16.24 5.37
C THR A 145 -0.63 -17.71 5.07
N ALA A 146 -1.67 -18.53 4.85
CA ALA A 146 -1.50 -19.91 4.41
C ALA A 146 -0.80 -19.95 3.04
N ARG A 147 -1.32 -19.22 2.05
CA ARG A 147 -0.74 -19.14 0.70
C ARG A 147 0.67 -18.59 0.69
N LEU A 148 0.97 -17.60 1.53
CA LEU A 148 2.31 -17.04 1.67
C LEU A 148 3.29 -18.08 2.20
N ARG A 149 2.90 -18.85 3.22
CA ARG A 149 3.75 -19.89 3.84
C ARG A 149 4.01 -21.07 2.91
N GLU A 150 3.04 -21.41 2.06
CA GLU A 150 3.18 -22.47 1.05
C GLU A 150 4.02 -22.03 -0.17
N ASN A 151 4.25 -20.74 -0.33
CA ASN A 151 4.96 -20.18 -1.47
C ASN A 151 6.31 -19.58 -1.07
N ALA A 152 7.37 -20.39 -1.12
CA ALA A 152 8.71 -19.96 -0.72
C ALA A 152 9.23 -18.70 -1.45
N PRO A 153 9.04 -18.53 -2.78
CA PRO A 153 9.40 -17.28 -3.46
C PRO A 153 8.67 -16.05 -2.90
N ALA A 154 7.34 -16.13 -2.73
CA ALA A 154 6.55 -15.04 -2.16
C ALA A 154 6.99 -14.70 -0.74
N TYR A 155 7.15 -15.73 0.10
CA TYR A 155 7.64 -15.59 1.46
C TYR A 155 8.99 -14.86 1.52
N SER A 156 9.93 -15.24 0.65
CA SER A 156 11.26 -14.60 0.56
C SER A 156 11.18 -13.12 0.17
N VAL A 157 10.27 -12.75 -0.74
CA VAL A 157 10.08 -11.34 -1.14
C VAL A 157 9.51 -10.53 0.02
N VAL A 158 8.48 -11.02 0.71
CA VAL A 158 7.88 -10.32 1.85
C VAL A 158 8.89 -10.18 3.00
N ARG A 159 9.71 -11.20 3.25
CA ARG A 159 10.82 -11.11 4.22
C ARG A 159 11.84 -10.06 3.82
N SER A 160 12.21 -10.01 2.54
CA SER A 160 13.16 -9.02 2.02
C SER A 160 12.62 -7.60 2.16
N MET A 161 11.32 -7.39 1.94
CA MET A 161 10.65 -6.11 2.19
C MET A 161 10.65 -5.74 3.67
N THR A 162 10.37 -6.70 4.56
CA THR A 162 10.46 -6.50 6.02
C THR A 162 11.86 -6.07 6.45
N ARG A 163 12.89 -6.75 5.91
CA ARG A 163 14.30 -6.41 6.13
C ARG A 163 14.62 -4.99 5.65
N ALA A 164 14.20 -4.64 4.43
CA ALA A 164 14.43 -3.31 3.86
C ALA A 164 13.77 -2.21 4.71
N PHE A 165 12.55 -2.45 5.20
CA PHE A 165 11.83 -1.54 6.10
C PHE A 165 12.54 -1.36 7.45
N LEU A 166 13.08 -2.44 8.03
CA LEU A 166 13.90 -2.33 9.24
C LEU A 166 15.20 -1.55 8.97
N CYS A 167 15.91 -1.86 7.87
CA CYS A 167 17.13 -1.17 7.47
C CYS A 167 16.92 0.33 7.27
N SER A 168 15.76 0.77 6.75
CA SER A 168 15.50 2.21 6.59
C SER A 168 15.29 2.95 7.92
N ARG A 169 15.16 2.23 9.03
CA ARG A 169 14.90 2.79 10.37
C ARG A 169 16.03 2.52 11.37
N THR A 170 17.06 1.75 11.01
CA THR A 170 18.24 1.48 11.84
C THR A 170 19.53 1.82 11.09
N GLN A 171 20.61 2.13 11.81
CA GLN A 171 21.94 2.35 11.22
C GLN A 171 22.76 1.06 11.13
N ASP A 172 22.29 -0.02 11.76
CA ASP A 172 23.01 -1.29 11.89
C ASP A 172 22.50 -2.38 10.93
N SER A 173 23.29 -3.44 10.75
CA SER A 173 22.86 -4.63 10.02
C SER A 173 21.68 -5.32 10.73
N VAL A 174 20.57 -5.53 10.02
CA VAL A 174 19.38 -6.22 10.53
C VAL A 174 19.63 -7.74 10.63
N ARG A 175 19.33 -8.35 11.78
CA ARG A 175 19.41 -9.79 12.04
C ARG A 175 18.12 -10.53 11.65
N GLU A 176 18.19 -11.84 11.45
CA GLU A 176 17.02 -12.65 11.04
C GLU A 176 15.89 -12.65 12.09
N ASP A 177 16.21 -12.72 13.38
CA ASP A 177 15.20 -12.68 14.45
C ASP A 177 14.48 -11.31 14.55
N GLN A 178 15.15 -10.22 14.18
CA GLN A 178 14.52 -8.91 14.04
C GLN A 178 13.53 -8.91 12.88
N VAL A 179 13.87 -9.55 11.76
CA VAL A 179 12.95 -9.73 10.63
C VAL A 179 11.77 -10.59 11.05
N ASP A 180 11.99 -11.71 11.75
CA ASP A 180 10.91 -12.58 12.24
C ASP A 180 9.93 -11.82 13.13
N MET A 181 10.44 -10.99 14.03
CA MET A 181 9.63 -10.18 14.92
C MET A 181 8.80 -9.13 14.16
N ALA A 182 9.41 -8.44 13.20
CA ALA A 182 8.73 -7.40 12.42
C ALA A 182 7.85 -7.93 11.28
N PHE A 183 7.95 -9.22 10.93
CA PHE A 183 7.27 -9.82 9.78
C PHE A 183 5.75 -9.67 9.87
N CYS A 184 5.20 -9.76 11.08
CA CYS A 184 3.77 -9.61 11.36
C CYS A 184 3.20 -8.26 10.88
N TYR A 185 4.03 -7.21 10.78
CA TYR A 185 3.63 -5.92 10.23
C TYR A 185 3.19 -6.03 8.77
N LEU A 186 4.00 -6.69 7.91
CA LEU A 186 3.62 -6.88 6.51
C LEU A 186 2.57 -7.97 6.34
N GLU A 187 2.54 -9.01 7.18
CA GLU A 187 1.44 -9.97 7.16
C GLU A 187 0.09 -9.28 7.39
N ALA A 188 0.03 -8.30 8.31
CA ALA A 188 -1.20 -7.58 8.60
C ALA A 188 -1.69 -6.69 7.44
N GLU A 189 -0.80 -6.20 6.59
CA GLU A 189 -1.14 -5.40 5.40
C GLU A 189 -1.50 -6.26 4.18
N LEU A 190 -0.95 -7.48 4.08
CA LEU A 190 -1.12 -8.38 2.93
C LEU A 190 -2.58 -8.61 2.48
N PRO A 191 -3.59 -8.71 3.37
CA PRO A 191 -4.98 -8.86 2.97
C PRO A 191 -5.47 -7.76 2.02
N PHE A 192 -5.08 -6.51 2.26
CA PHE A 192 -5.46 -5.37 1.42
C PHE A 192 -4.78 -5.40 0.05
N PHE A 193 -3.63 -6.07 -0.08
CA PHE A 193 -3.04 -6.33 -1.38
C PHE A 193 -3.75 -7.44 -2.14
N LEU A 194 -4.48 -8.33 -1.49
CA LEU A 194 -5.08 -9.49 -2.15
C LEU A 194 -6.56 -9.31 -2.45
N ASP A 195 -7.33 -8.77 -1.52
CA ASP A 195 -8.80 -8.70 -1.67
C ASP A 195 -9.41 -7.56 -0.84
N THR A 196 -8.97 -6.33 -1.09
CA THR A 196 -9.66 -5.13 -0.58
C THR A 196 -11.15 -5.13 -0.90
N PRO A 197 -11.62 -5.51 -2.12
CA PRO A 197 -13.05 -5.58 -2.43
C PRO A 197 -13.86 -6.36 -1.41
N ARG A 198 -13.41 -7.56 -1.04
CA ARG A 198 -14.08 -8.37 -0.02
C ARG A 198 -14.02 -7.75 1.38
N ILE A 199 -12.87 -7.20 1.77
CA ILE A 199 -12.68 -6.62 3.11
C ILE A 199 -13.55 -5.38 3.32
N LEU A 200 -13.66 -4.53 2.29
CA LEU A 200 -14.40 -3.27 2.37
C LEU A 200 -15.84 -3.37 1.84
N GLY A 201 -16.22 -4.50 1.27
CA GLY A 201 -17.56 -4.68 0.67
C GLY A 201 -17.79 -3.82 -0.58
N VAL A 202 -16.74 -3.58 -1.37
CA VAL A 202 -16.80 -2.77 -2.60
C VAL A 202 -16.69 -3.64 -3.85
N GLU A 203 -17.22 -3.16 -4.99
CA GLU A 203 -17.25 -3.92 -6.25
C GLU A 203 -15.84 -4.25 -6.77
N SER A 204 -14.96 -3.25 -6.80
CA SER A 204 -13.58 -3.36 -7.24
C SER A 204 -12.75 -2.23 -6.63
N SER A 205 -11.47 -2.46 -6.37
CA SER A 205 -10.61 -1.50 -5.68
C SER A 205 -9.24 -1.36 -6.35
N VAL A 206 -8.75 -0.13 -6.48
CA VAL A 206 -7.37 0.15 -6.88
C VAL A 206 -6.55 0.54 -5.65
N SER A 207 -5.54 -0.26 -5.30
CA SER A 207 -4.53 0.13 -4.32
C SER A 207 -3.52 1.08 -4.96
N CYS A 208 -3.53 2.34 -4.54
CA CYS A 208 -2.64 3.36 -5.08
C CYS A 208 -1.48 3.63 -4.12
N TYR A 209 -0.25 3.64 -4.64
CA TYR A 209 0.95 3.92 -3.86
C TYR A 209 1.97 4.74 -4.66
N HIS A 210 2.84 5.48 -3.99
CA HIS A 210 3.79 6.39 -4.66
C HIS A 210 4.96 5.73 -5.38
N MET A 211 5.17 4.44 -5.13
CA MET A 211 6.23 3.67 -5.75
C MET A 211 5.78 2.22 -5.97
N ARG A 212 6.38 1.56 -6.96
CA ARG A 212 6.16 0.14 -7.18
C ARG A 212 6.81 -0.67 -6.06
N LEU A 213 6.03 -1.52 -5.38
CA LEU A 213 6.53 -2.41 -4.34
C LEU A 213 7.12 -3.69 -4.96
N PRO A 214 8.20 -4.28 -4.40
CA PRO A 214 8.70 -5.59 -4.83
C PRO A 214 7.64 -6.70 -4.80
N LEU A 215 6.65 -6.57 -3.91
CA LEU A 215 5.49 -7.47 -3.83
C LEU A 215 4.73 -7.58 -5.16
N MET A 216 4.74 -6.56 -6.01
CA MET A 216 4.01 -6.58 -7.29
C MET A 216 4.50 -7.68 -8.23
N ASP A 217 5.78 -8.08 -8.16
CA ASP A 217 6.29 -9.20 -8.98
C ASP A 217 5.66 -10.54 -8.56
N VAL A 218 5.33 -10.67 -7.26
CA VAL A 218 4.68 -11.86 -6.69
C VAL A 218 3.19 -11.90 -7.01
N LEU A 219 2.52 -10.74 -7.05
CA LEU A 219 1.07 -10.64 -7.23
C LEU A 219 0.65 -10.56 -8.70
N CYS A 220 1.40 -9.82 -9.51
CA CYS A 220 1.01 -9.41 -10.87
C CYS A 220 1.95 -9.95 -11.95
N GLY A 221 3.09 -10.55 -11.58
CA GLY A 221 4.07 -11.06 -12.54
C GLY A 221 3.55 -12.23 -13.39
N PRO A 222 4.21 -12.57 -14.51
CA PRO A 222 3.86 -13.73 -15.34
C PRO A 222 3.82 -15.05 -14.55
N ALA A 223 4.71 -15.17 -13.56
CA ALA A 223 4.79 -16.28 -12.62
C ALA A 223 4.17 -15.93 -11.25
N ALA A 224 3.12 -15.08 -11.24
CA ALA A 224 2.46 -14.63 -10.01
C ALA A 224 2.14 -15.82 -9.10
N ALA A 225 2.78 -15.81 -7.94
CA ALA A 225 2.75 -16.85 -6.93
C ALA A 225 1.51 -16.73 -6.03
N MET A 226 1.01 -15.50 -5.85
CA MET A 226 -0.14 -15.20 -5.03
C MET A 226 -1.06 -14.22 -5.78
N ARG A 227 -1.88 -14.74 -6.70
CA ARG A 227 -2.78 -13.87 -7.47
C ARG A 227 -3.81 -13.19 -6.55
N PRO A 228 -4.00 -11.87 -6.67
CA PRO A 228 -5.05 -11.15 -5.97
C PRO A 228 -6.42 -11.49 -6.59
N ALA A 229 -7.51 -11.09 -5.92
CA ALA A 229 -8.85 -11.16 -6.46
C ALA A 229 -8.93 -10.45 -7.83
N PRO A 230 -9.73 -10.94 -8.79
CA PRO A 230 -9.81 -10.33 -10.12
C PRO A 230 -10.32 -8.88 -10.10
N THR A 231 -10.99 -8.48 -9.01
CA THR A 231 -11.51 -7.13 -8.75
C THR A 231 -10.55 -6.24 -7.96
N GLN A 232 -9.36 -6.75 -7.62
CA GLN A 232 -8.28 -6.00 -6.98
C GLN A 232 -7.29 -5.51 -8.04
N ALA A 233 -6.95 -4.23 -7.98
CA ALA A 233 -5.99 -3.57 -8.88
C ALA A 233 -4.92 -2.80 -8.10
N PHE A 234 -3.85 -2.41 -8.79
CA PHE A 234 -2.77 -1.59 -8.24
C PHE A 234 -2.33 -0.54 -9.25
N ALA A 235 -1.96 0.62 -8.73
CA ALA A 235 -1.35 1.69 -9.52
C ALA A 235 -0.26 2.41 -8.74
N VAL A 236 0.82 2.75 -9.43
CA VAL A 236 1.79 3.73 -8.94
C VAL A 236 1.23 5.12 -9.23
N VAL A 237 1.11 5.96 -8.19
CA VAL A 237 0.53 7.31 -8.25
C VAL A 237 1.50 8.31 -7.65
N ARG A 238 2.00 9.24 -8.46
CA ARG A 238 2.97 10.26 -8.01
C ARG A 238 2.68 11.62 -8.64
N PRO A 239 3.06 12.74 -8.01
CA PRO A 239 2.96 14.06 -8.63
C PRO A 239 3.75 14.12 -9.94
N THR A 240 3.19 14.75 -10.98
CA THR A 240 3.83 14.91 -12.30
C THR A 240 5.05 15.85 -12.28
N ASP A 241 5.16 16.72 -11.28
CA ASP A 241 6.22 17.74 -11.18
C ASP A 241 7.53 17.23 -10.51
N GLU A 242 7.59 15.97 -10.04
CA GLU A 242 8.81 15.41 -9.41
C GLU A 242 9.81 14.79 -10.41
N GLY A 243 9.73 15.15 -11.70
CA GLY A 243 10.58 14.56 -12.74
C GLY A 243 10.73 15.40 -14.00
N ARG A 244 11.32 16.60 -13.89
CA ARG A 244 12.16 17.19 -14.95
C ARG A 244 13.42 17.80 -14.36
#